data_AF-A0A101WYN4-F1
#
_entry.id   AF-A0A101WYN4-F1
#
_cell.length_a   1.000
_cell.length_b   1.000
_cell.length_c   1.000
_cell.angle_alpha   90.00
_cell.angle_beta   90.00
_cell.angle_gamma   90.00
#
_symmetry.space_group_name_H-M   'P 1'
#
loop_
_entity.id
_entity.type
_entity.pdbx_description
1 polymer ?
#
loop_
_entity_poly.entity_id
_entity_poly.type
_entity_poly.pdbx_seq_one_letter_code
_entity_poly.pdbx_strand_id
1 'polypeptide(L)'
;MSKYEYVEIRPEVYIKIRDFMKKLGADDFIKCFNCGTCTVVCPIAEVLGIVPFSRKIIRYIMLGLEEDLVNSKEILLCLHCGECSEYCPKGANPAETMHALKTYIIQNYLLKR
;
A
#
# COMPACT_ATOMS: atom_id res chain seq x y z
N MET A 1 -28.16 -0.66 15.43
CA MET A 1 -27.78 0.25 14.34
C MET A 1 -26.54 1.04 14.76
N SER A 2 -25.36 0.46 14.60
CA SER A 2 -24.09 1.19 14.55
C SER A 2 -23.09 0.23 13.92
N LYS A 3 -22.60 0.53 12.71
CA LYS A 3 -21.47 -0.24 12.16
C LYS A 3 -20.78 0.37 10.95
N TYR A 4 -21.26 1.51 10.44
CA TYR A 4 -20.61 2.20 9.35
C TYR A 4 -20.14 3.55 9.85
N GLU A 5 -18.83 3.64 10.06
CA GLU A 5 -18.13 4.88 10.29
C GLU A 5 -17.80 5.47 8.92
N TYR A 6 -18.05 6.77 8.74
CA TYR A 6 -17.72 7.44 7.49
C TYR A 6 -16.21 7.59 7.41
N VAL A 7 -15.62 7.14 6.30
CA VAL A 7 -14.20 7.34 6.02
C VAL A 7 -14.03 8.66 5.29
N GLU A 8 -13.30 9.60 5.90
CA GLU A 8 -12.98 10.87 5.28
C GLU A 8 -11.89 10.67 4.21
N ILE A 9 -12.25 10.85 2.94
CA ILE A 9 -11.32 10.79 1.82
C ILE A 9 -10.57 12.11 1.78
N ARG A 10 -9.24 12.04 1.76
CA ARG A 10 -8.35 13.21 1.76
C ARG A 10 -7.52 13.29 0.48
N PRO A 11 -8.01 13.98 -0.58
CA PRO A 11 -7.35 14.03 -1.88
C PRO A 11 -5.93 14.62 -1.81
N GLU A 12 -5.70 15.58 -0.92
CA GLU A 12 -4.40 16.23 -0.72
C GLU A 12 -3.33 15.24 -0.21
N VAL A 13 -3.74 14.29 0.64
CA VAL A 13 -2.85 13.21 1.11
C VAL A 13 -2.52 12.27 -0.04
N TYR A 14 -3.52 11.86 -0.82
CA TYR A 14 -3.30 11.00 -1.99
C TYR A 14 -2.31 11.65 -2.97
N ILE A 15 -2.47 12.93 -3.29
CA ILE A 15 -1.58 13.67 -4.18
C ILE A 15 -0.15 13.70 -3.63
N LYS A 16 0.01 14.04 -2.35
CA LYS A 16 1.32 14.06 -1.67
C LYS A 16 2.04 12.71 -1.75
N ILE A 17 1.35 11.61 -1.44
CA ILE A 17 1.94 10.26 -1.49
C ILE A 17 2.25 9.85 -2.93
N ARG A 18 1.32 10.12 -3.87
CA ARG A 18 1.52 9.83 -5.28
C ARG A 18 2.73 10.57 -5.85
N ASP A 19 2.90 11.85 -5.53
CA ASP A 19 4.03 12.63 -6.01
C ASP A 19 5.36 12.11 -5.46
N PHE A 20 5.37 11.64 -4.20
CA PHE A 20 6.52 10.96 -3.63
C PHE A 20 6.82 9.65 -4.36
N MET A 21 5.81 8.81 -4.58
CA MET A 21 5.95 7.53 -5.28
C MET A 21 6.41 7.72 -6.73
N LYS A 22 5.91 8.74 -7.43
CA LYS A 22 6.32 9.07 -8.79
C LYS A 22 7.80 9.43 -8.90
N LYS A 23 8.37 10.12 -7.90
CA LYS A 23 9.82 10.39 -7.84
C LYS A 23 10.66 9.12 -7.71
N LEU A 24 10.07 8.05 -7.19
CA LEU A 24 10.70 6.72 -7.06
C LEU A 24 10.33 5.77 -8.22
N GLY A 25 9.55 6.22 -9.21
CA GLY A 25 9.08 5.38 -10.32
C GLY A 25 7.99 4.37 -9.94
N ALA A 26 7.28 4.59 -8.83
CA ALA A 26 6.30 3.64 -8.26
C ALA A 26 4.86 4.13 -8.37
N ASP A 27 4.43 4.74 -9.49
CA ASP A 27 3.09 5.32 -9.68
C ASP A 27 2.10 4.42 -10.46
N ASP A 28 2.51 3.22 -10.86
CA ASP A 28 1.67 2.25 -11.57
C ASP A 28 0.47 1.73 -10.75
N PHE A 29 0.47 1.91 -9.43
CA PHE A 29 -0.65 1.49 -8.56
C PHE A 29 -1.98 2.15 -8.93
N ILE A 30 -1.99 3.25 -9.69
CA ILE A 30 -3.20 3.86 -10.24
C ILE A 30 -4.00 2.89 -11.15
N LYS A 31 -3.34 1.87 -11.71
CA LYS A 31 -3.96 0.82 -12.52
C LYS A 31 -4.72 -0.22 -11.66
N CYS A 32 -4.54 -0.17 -10.33
CA CYS A 32 -5.15 -1.12 -9.41
C CYS A 32 -6.67 -0.97 -9.36
N PHE A 33 -7.34 -2.11 -9.47
CA PHE A 33 -8.80 -2.27 -9.38
C PHE A 33 -9.22 -3.16 -8.19
N ASN A 34 -8.28 -3.40 -7.26
CA ASN A 34 -8.49 -4.09 -5.98
C ASN A 34 -8.92 -5.58 -6.05
N CYS A 35 -8.54 -6.34 -7.09
CA CYS A 35 -8.90 -7.76 -7.22
C CYS A 35 -8.36 -8.70 -6.13
N GLY A 36 -7.18 -8.40 -5.57
CA GLY A 36 -6.59 -9.19 -4.47
C GLY A 36 -5.63 -10.32 -4.84
N THR A 37 -5.28 -10.52 -6.11
CA THR A 37 -4.22 -11.46 -6.51
C THR A 37 -2.94 -11.27 -5.72
N CYS A 38 -2.51 -10.01 -5.52
CA CYS A 38 -1.33 -9.66 -4.75
C CYS A 38 -1.35 -10.13 -3.29
N THR A 39 -2.53 -10.28 -2.69
CA THR A 39 -2.68 -10.79 -1.33
C THR A 39 -2.55 -12.31 -1.30
N VAL A 40 -3.13 -13.01 -2.29
CA VAL A 40 -3.11 -14.48 -2.36
C VAL A 40 -1.71 -15.01 -2.64
N VAL A 41 -0.95 -14.37 -3.54
CA VAL A 41 0.40 -14.82 -3.91
C VAL A 41 1.49 -14.37 -2.92
N CYS A 42 1.16 -13.61 -1.88
CA CYS A 42 2.17 -13.07 -0.97
C CYS A 42 2.55 -14.10 0.10
N PRO A 43 3.81 -14.58 0.17
CA PRO A 43 4.21 -15.57 1.16
C PRO A 43 4.09 -15.04 2.60
N ILE A 44 4.32 -13.75 2.81
CA ILE A 44 4.20 -13.10 4.12
C ILE A 44 2.74 -13.07 4.58
N ALA A 45 1.80 -12.81 3.65
CA ALA A 45 0.39 -12.79 3.99
C ALA A 45 -0.11 -14.17 4.43
N GLU A 46 0.38 -15.23 3.79
CA GLU A 46 0.10 -16.63 4.16
C GLU A 46 0.75 -17.01 5.50
N VAL A 47 2.07 -16.88 5.61
CA VAL A 47 2.84 -17.34 6.78
C VAL A 47 2.44 -16.63 8.08
N LEU A 48 2.16 -15.32 8.00
CA LEU A 48 1.80 -14.53 9.18
C LEU A 48 0.29 -14.36 9.35
N GLY A 49 -0.52 -14.88 8.44
CA GLY A 49 -1.98 -14.71 8.45
C GLY A 49 -2.45 -13.25 8.32
N ILE A 50 -1.63 -12.36 7.74
CA ILE A 50 -1.92 -10.91 7.64
C ILE A 50 -2.72 -10.53 6.38
N VAL A 51 -3.83 -11.21 6.14
CA VAL A 51 -4.73 -10.91 5.02
C VAL A 51 -5.59 -9.67 5.36
N PRO A 52 -5.77 -8.68 4.44
CA PRO A 52 -5.36 -8.63 3.06
C PRO A 52 -4.20 -7.65 2.79
N PHE A 53 -2.98 -8.01 3.22
CA PHE A 53 -1.76 -7.20 3.25
C PHE A 53 -1.59 -6.17 2.11
N SER A 54 -1.10 -6.57 0.93
CA SER A 54 -0.76 -5.65 -0.16
C SER A 54 -1.99 -4.94 -0.75
N ARG A 55 -3.12 -5.65 -0.90
CA ARG A 55 -4.37 -5.09 -1.46
C ARG A 55 -4.91 -3.95 -0.60
N LYS A 56 -4.94 -4.14 0.72
CA LYS A 56 -5.42 -3.16 1.70
C LYS A 56 -4.56 -1.89 1.65
N ILE A 57 -3.25 -2.06 1.66
CA ILE A 57 -2.30 -0.93 1.63
C ILE A 57 -2.45 -0.09 0.37
N ILE A 58 -2.53 -0.72 -0.81
CA ILE A 58 -2.78 0.01 -2.06
C ILE A 58 -4.12 0.76 -2.00
N ARG A 59 -5.15 0.16 -1.41
CA ARG A 59 -6.45 0.82 -1.24
C ARG A 59 -6.35 2.05 -0.34
N TYR A 60 -5.62 1.95 0.77
CA TYR A 60 -5.41 3.07 1.69
C TYR A 60 -4.67 4.22 1.04
N ILE A 61 -3.66 3.94 0.20
CA ILE A 61 -3.01 4.97 -0.63
C ILE A 61 -4.03 5.65 -1.54
N MET A 62 -4.81 4.88 -2.31
CA MET A 62 -5.81 5.42 -3.24
C MET A 62 -6.90 6.27 -2.57
N LEU A 63 -7.19 6.00 -1.29
CA LEU A 63 -8.17 6.73 -0.50
C LEU A 63 -7.57 7.90 0.29
N GLY A 64 -6.25 8.06 0.30
CA GLY A 64 -5.57 9.10 1.08
C GLY A 64 -5.64 8.88 2.60
N LEU A 65 -5.67 7.63 3.05
CA LEU A 65 -5.79 7.29 4.48
C LEU A 65 -4.41 7.28 5.15
N GLU A 66 -3.85 8.47 5.39
CA GLU A 66 -2.48 8.61 5.91
C GLU A 66 -2.29 7.93 7.27
N GLU A 67 -3.26 8.09 8.17
CA GLU A 67 -3.18 7.54 9.53
C GLU A 67 -3.15 6.01 9.52
N ASP A 68 -4.00 5.38 8.73
CA ASP A 68 -4.00 3.92 8.54
C ASP A 68 -2.67 3.43 7.95
N LEU A 69 -2.08 4.17 7.01
CA LEU A 69 -0.80 3.83 6.40
C LEU A 69 0.34 3.92 7.41
N VAL A 70 0.42 5.03 8.16
CA VAL A 70 1.48 5.28 9.14
C VAL A 70 1.39 4.31 10.32
N ASN A 71 0.17 3.96 10.74
CA ASN A 71 -0.06 3.02 11.83
C ASN A 71 0.04 1.53 11.40
N SER A 72 0.06 1.23 10.10
CA SER A 72 0.22 -0.13 9.61
C SER A 72 1.66 -0.61 9.79
N LYS A 73 1.94 -1.27 10.92
CA LYS A 73 3.23 -1.94 11.15
C LYS A 73 3.54 -3.02 10.12
N GLU A 74 2.48 -3.56 9.52
CA GLU A 74 2.53 -4.59 8.49
C GLU A 74 3.42 -4.17 7.33
N ILE A 75 3.39 -2.89 6.92
CA ILE A 75 4.13 -2.40 5.74
C ILE A 75 5.63 -2.70 5.81
N LEU A 76 6.18 -2.71 7.03
CA LEU A 76 7.60 -2.99 7.27
C LEU A 76 7.96 -4.45 6.99
N LEU A 77 6.99 -5.36 6.98
CA LEU A 77 7.15 -6.80 6.72
C LEU A 77 7.28 -7.13 5.24
N CYS A 78 7.00 -6.18 4.33
CA CYS A 78 7.20 -6.42 2.91
C CYS A 78 8.70 -6.65 2.63
N LEU A 79 8.99 -7.80 2.02
CA LEU A 79 10.35 -8.21 1.60
C LEU A 79 10.69 -7.81 0.17
N HIS A 80 9.76 -7.16 -0.54
CA HIS A 80 9.95 -6.74 -1.94
C HIS A 80 10.34 -7.91 -2.88
N CYS A 81 9.73 -9.08 -2.71
CA CYS A 81 10.06 -10.28 -3.50
C CYS A 81 9.56 -10.26 -4.96
N GLY A 82 8.60 -9.40 -5.31
CA GLY A 82 8.14 -9.22 -6.70
C GLY A 82 6.94 -10.06 -7.14
N GLU A 83 6.60 -11.15 -6.45
CA GLU A 83 5.48 -12.06 -6.79
C GLU A 83 4.17 -11.30 -7.09
N CYS A 84 3.82 -10.33 -6.25
CA CYS A 84 2.60 -9.57 -6.42
C CYS A 84 2.57 -8.68 -7.67
N SER A 85 3.73 -8.28 -8.20
CA SER A 85 3.87 -7.57 -9.47
C SER A 85 3.78 -8.52 -10.66
N GLU A 86 4.49 -9.66 -10.59
CA GLU A 86 4.49 -10.67 -11.65
C GLU A 86 3.07 -11.16 -11.96
N TYR A 87 2.28 -11.48 -10.94
CA TYR A 87 0.92 -11.99 -11.11
C TYR A 87 -0.15 -10.89 -11.24
N CYS A 88 0.22 -9.60 -11.31
CA CYS A 88 -0.76 -8.53 -11.37
C CYS A 88 -1.42 -8.46 -12.76
N PRO A 89 -2.74 -8.73 -12.91
CA PRO A 89 -3.39 -8.75 -14.22
C PRO A 89 -3.53 -7.36 -14.86
N LYS A 90 -3.27 -6.29 -14.10
CA LYS A 90 -3.30 -4.91 -14.57
C LYS A 90 -1.92 -4.27 -14.72
N GLY A 91 -0.84 -4.99 -14.38
CA GLY A 91 0.50 -4.41 -14.35
C GLY A 91 0.58 -3.19 -13.42
N ALA A 92 -0.03 -3.27 -12.23
CA ALA A 92 -0.09 -2.18 -11.26
C ALA A 92 1.14 -2.12 -10.32
N ASN A 93 2.13 -2.97 -10.57
CA ASN A 93 3.39 -3.09 -9.83
C ASN A 93 3.28 -2.93 -8.29
N PRO A 94 2.48 -3.78 -7.60
CA PRO A 94 2.33 -3.73 -6.15
C PRO A 94 3.64 -3.79 -5.38
N ALA A 95 4.64 -4.53 -5.87
CA ALA A 95 5.92 -4.68 -5.16
C ALA A 95 6.65 -3.33 -5.02
N GLU A 96 6.73 -2.56 -6.11
CA GLU A 96 7.31 -1.21 -6.11
C GLU A 96 6.50 -0.26 -5.23
N THR A 97 5.18 -0.38 -5.25
CA THR A 97 4.30 0.47 -4.44
C THR A 97 4.54 0.24 -2.94
N MET A 98 4.64 -1.03 -2.53
CA MET A 98 4.91 -1.40 -1.14
C MET A 98 6.30 -0.93 -0.70
N HIS A 99 7.31 -1.09 -1.56
CA HIS A 99 8.67 -0.61 -1.30
C HIS A 99 8.71 0.92 -1.16
N ALA A 100 8.11 1.65 -2.10
CA ALA A 100 8.06 3.11 -2.09
C ALA A 100 7.30 3.65 -0.87
N LEU A 101 6.18 3.01 -0.48
CA LEU A 101 5.46 3.39 0.73
C LEU A 101 6.28 3.13 1.99
N LYS A 102 6.98 1.99 2.09
CA LYS A 102 7.87 1.71 3.22
C LYS A 102 8.93 2.80 3.36
N THR A 103 9.54 3.21 2.25
CA THR A 103 10.49 4.33 2.20
C THR A 103 9.85 5.64 2.64
N TYR A 104 8.65 5.96 2.13
CA TYR A 104 7.88 7.15 2.52
C TYR A 104 7.66 7.22 4.03
N ILE A 105 7.19 6.12 4.64
CA ILE A 105 6.89 6.04 6.08
C ILE A 105 8.18 6.19 6.89
N ILE A 106 9.25 5.50 6.51
CA ILE A 106 10.54 5.58 7.21
C ILE A 106 11.06 7.03 7.21
N GLN A 107 11.12 7.67 6.04
CA GLN A 107 11.68 9.00 5.88
C GLN A 107 10.85 10.12 6.51
N ASN A 108 9.51 9.97 6.54
CA ASN A 108 8.64 11.05 6.99
C ASN A 108 8.10 10.88 8.40
N TYR A 109 8.11 9.66 8.96
CA TYR A 109 7.46 9.38 10.25
C TYR A 109 8.34 8.64 11.24
N LEU A 110 9.25 7.77 10.79
CA LEU A 110 10.10 6.99 11.71
C LEU A 110 11.45 7.67 12.00
N LEU A 111 12.09 8.26 10.99
CA LEU A 111 13.39 8.94 11.16
C LEU A 111 13.28 10.40 11.62
N LYS A 112 12.08 11.00 11.57
CA LYS A 112 11.84 12.40 12.01
C LYS A 112 11.42 12.50 13.48
N ARG A 113 11.73 11.49 14.30
CA ARG A 113 11.49 11.48 15.75
C ARG A 113 12.69 12.02 16.51
#